data_AF-A0A8B6FDU5-F1
#
_entry.id   AF-A0A8B6FDU5-F1
#
_cell.length_a   1.000
_cell.length_b   1.000
_cell.length_c   1.000
_cell.angle_alpha   90.00
_cell.angle_beta   90.00
_cell.angle_gamma   90.00
#
_symmetry.space_group_name_H-M   'P 1'
#
loop_
_entity.id
_entity.type
_entity.pdbx_description
1 polymer ?
#
loop_
_entity_poly.entity_id
_entity_poly.type
_entity_poly.pdbx_seq_one_letter_code
_entity_poly.pdbx_strand_id
1 'polypeptide(L)'
;MPSKDKYDVVGQNEKNAKDANSSNSSIPKDEVKLQQKISLLNGVTVIVGSIIGSGIFVSPKGVLEGAGSVGLSIIVWVGCGLFSMVGAYCYAELGTSITRSGADYAYIFEAFGPFLAFLRLWVECMIVRPCSQAIVAMTFSYYIIEPLFPDCEQPDNAIRLLAAICICKL
;
A
#
# COMPACT_ATOMS: atom_id res chain seq x y z
N MET A 1 -24.28 -33.16 24.54
CA MET A 1 -24.64 -31.84 25.12
C MET A 1 -24.31 -31.88 26.61
N PRO A 2 -23.14 -31.32 27.03
CA PRO A 2 -22.98 -30.71 28.37
C PRO A 2 -22.29 -29.32 28.23
N SER A 3 -22.94 -28.21 28.59
CA SER A 3 -23.12 -27.53 29.90
C SER A 3 -21.99 -26.53 30.24
N LYS A 4 -22.42 -25.31 30.57
CA LYS A 4 -21.75 -23.99 30.42
C LYS A 4 -20.83 -23.55 31.58
N ASP A 5 -20.49 -24.41 32.53
CA ASP A 5 -20.07 -23.98 33.87
C ASP A 5 -18.58 -23.62 34.07
N LYS A 6 -17.80 -23.37 33.00
CA LYS A 6 -16.34 -23.15 33.13
C LYS A 6 -15.83 -21.73 32.84
N TYR A 7 -16.70 -20.79 32.46
CA TYR A 7 -16.30 -19.41 32.14
C TYR A 7 -16.71 -18.37 33.20
N ASP A 8 -17.53 -18.72 34.19
CA ASP A 8 -18.04 -17.75 35.18
C ASP A 8 -17.13 -17.54 36.41
N VAL A 9 -16.13 -18.40 36.64
CA VAL A 9 -15.32 -18.36 37.88
C VAL A 9 -14.20 -17.29 37.83
N VAL A 10 -13.85 -16.76 36.65
CA VAL A 10 -12.79 -15.74 36.53
C VAL A 10 -13.32 -14.32 36.80
N GLY A 11 -14.64 -14.10 36.76
CA GLY A 11 -15.24 -12.76 36.86
C GLY A 11 -15.38 -12.16 38.28
N GLN A 12 -15.10 -12.92 39.34
CA GLN A 12 -15.40 -12.49 40.71
C GLN A 12 -14.19 -12.13 41.58
N ASN A 13 -12.95 -12.46 41.17
CA ASN A 13 -11.77 -12.17 42.00
C ASN A 13 -11.09 -10.81 41.75
N GLU A 14 -11.45 -10.06 40.70
CA GLU A 14 -10.84 -8.74 40.46
C GLU A 14 -11.59 -7.56 41.13
N LYS A 15 -12.73 -7.81 41.79
CA LYS A 15 -13.56 -6.74 42.36
C LYS A 15 -13.20 -6.31 43.78
N ASN A 16 -12.33 -7.03 44.50
CA ASN A 16 -12.13 -6.83 45.94
C ASN A 16 -10.72 -6.35 46.38
N ALA A 17 -9.92 -5.78 45.47
CA ALA A 17 -8.55 -5.33 45.79
C ALA A 17 -8.28 -3.84 45.52
N LYS A 18 -9.31 -2.98 45.51
CA LYS A 18 -9.15 -1.54 45.16
C LYS A 18 -9.65 -0.55 46.21
N ASP A 19 -9.80 -0.95 47.47
CA ASP A 19 -10.11 -0.03 48.56
C ASP A 19 -9.01 -0.06 49.62
N ALA A 20 -7.95 0.73 49.40
CA ALA A 20 -7.12 1.41 50.41
C ALA A 20 -5.75 1.79 49.81
N ASN A 21 -5.60 3.03 49.33
CA ASN A 21 -4.75 4.02 49.98
C ASN A 21 -4.77 5.33 49.17
N SER A 22 -4.97 6.42 49.91
CA SER A 22 -5.07 7.78 49.43
C SER A 22 -3.72 8.33 48.95
N SER A 23 -3.78 9.16 47.90
CA SER A 23 -3.08 10.46 47.73
C SER A 23 -2.28 10.67 46.44
N ASN A 24 -2.66 11.76 45.78
CA ASN A 24 -1.95 12.62 44.81
C ASN A 24 -2.19 12.46 43.29
N SER A 25 -2.83 13.52 42.78
CA SER A 25 -2.93 14.01 41.40
C SER A 25 -3.84 13.23 40.43
N SER A 26 -5.09 13.68 40.38
CA SER A 26 -6.01 13.43 39.27
C SER A 26 -5.55 14.19 38.03
N ILE A 27 -4.65 13.59 37.24
CA ILE A 27 -4.57 13.90 35.80
C ILE A 27 -5.65 13.05 35.12
N PRO A 28 -6.69 13.63 34.50
CA PRO A 28 -7.59 12.85 33.68
C PRO A 28 -6.74 12.27 32.54
N LYS A 29 -6.62 10.94 32.51
CA LYS A 29 -6.15 10.25 31.31
C LYS A 29 -7.25 10.40 30.27
N ASP A 30 -7.26 11.55 29.59
CA ASP A 30 -7.95 11.71 28.32
C ASP A 30 -7.37 10.64 27.39
N GLU A 31 -8.05 9.52 27.30
CA GLU A 31 -7.82 8.53 26.26
C GLU A 31 -8.24 9.21 24.97
N VAL A 32 -7.27 9.87 24.31
CA VAL A 32 -7.44 10.53 23.01
C VAL A 32 -7.77 9.43 21.98
N LYS A 33 -9.05 9.04 21.92
CA LYS A 33 -9.58 8.21 20.85
C LYS A 33 -9.79 9.10 19.65
N LEU A 34 -8.91 8.93 18.66
CA LEU A 34 -9.10 9.52 17.33
C LEU A 34 -10.50 9.17 16.85
N GLN A 35 -11.33 10.19 16.61
CA GLN A 35 -12.61 9.99 15.96
C GLN A 35 -12.32 9.46 14.55
N GLN A 36 -12.55 8.17 14.31
CA GLN A 36 -12.49 7.56 12.99
C GLN A 36 -13.67 8.06 12.15
N LYS A 37 -13.57 9.28 11.65
CA LYS A 37 -14.49 9.83 10.66
C LYS A 37 -13.77 9.95 9.33
N ILE A 38 -13.49 8.80 8.71
CA ILE A 38 -13.27 8.81 7.26
C ILE A 38 -14.64 8.89 6.59
N SER A 39 -14.97 10.07 6.07
CA SER A 39 -16.17 10.25 5.25
C SER A 39 -15.98 9.51 3.92
N LEU A 40 -17.07 9.06 3.29
CA LEU A 40 -17.02 8.37 1.99
C LEU A 40 -16.23 9.17 0.95
N LEU A 41 -16.46 10.48 0.88
CA LEU A 41 -15.75 11.36 -0.05
C LEU A 41 -14.25 11.41 0.25
N ASN A 42 -13.86 11.52 1.53
CA ASN A 42 -12.46 11.54 1.92
C ASN A 42 -11.77 10.20 1.58
N GLY A 43 -12.46 9.08 1.78
CA GLY A 43 -11.95 7.76 1.39
C GLY A 43 -11.74 7.64 -0.12
N VAL A 44 -12.73 8.05 -0.93
CA VAL A 44 -12.62 8.02 -2.40
C VAL A 44 -11.46 8.89 -2.88
N THR A 45 -11.33 10.12 -2.37
CA THR A 45 -10.23 11.01 -2.76
C THR A 45 -8.86 10.43 -2.42
N VAL A 46 -8.70 9.80 -1.25
CA VAL A 46 -7.45 9.13 -0.87
C VAL A 46 -7.12 7.97 -1.82
N ILE A 47 -8.11 7.14 -2.15
CA ILE A 47 -7.93 6.02 -3.07
C ILE A 47 -7.53 6.53 -4.45
N VAL A 48 -8.25 7.52 -5.01
CA VAL A 48 -7.95 8.11 -6.32
C VAL A 48 -6.55 8.72 -6.34
N GLY A 49 -6.17 9.47 -5.30
CA GLY A 49 -4.84 10.06 -5.17
C GLY A 49 -3.73 9.02 -5.02
N SER A 50 -4.01 7.85 -4.46
CA SER A 50 -3.04 6.76 -4.34
C SER A 50 -2.85 5.96 -5.64
N ILE A 51 -3.89 5.87 -6.48
CA ILE A 51 -3.85 5.13 -7.75
C ILE A 51 -3.22 5.97 -8.87
N ILE A 52 -3.54 7.27 -8.95
CA ILE A 52 -2.99 8.16 -9.97
C ILE A 52 -1.54 8.52 -9.61
N GLY A 53 -0.59 7.87 -10.27
CA GLY A 53 0.85 8.12 -10.11
C GLY A 53 1.54 8.62 -11.38
N SER A 54 2.87 8.71 -11.34
CA SER A 54 3.72 9.16 -12.45
C SER A 54 3.73 8.20 -13.66
N GLY A 55 3.20 6.99 -13.52
CA GLY A 55 3.13 6.00 -14.58
C GLY A 55 2.37 6.46 -15.83
N ILE A 56 1.41 7.39 -15.69
CA ILE A 56 0.64 7.91 -16.82
C ILE A 56 1.50 8.64 -17.87
N PHE A 57 2.68 9.13 -17.49
CA PHE A 57 3.58 9.78 -18.44
C PHE A 57 4.35 8.76 -19.28
N VAL A 58 4.68 7.60 -18.72
CA VAL A 58 5.52 6.57 -19.37
C VAL A 58 4.68 5.53 -20.10
N SER A 59 3.59 5.06 -19.48
CA SER A 59 2.80 3.94 -19.97
C SER A 59 2.16 4.12 -21.36
N PRO A 60 1.69 5.32 -21.78
CA PRO A 60 1.08 5.49 -23.10
C PRO A 60 2.02 5.17 -24.27
N LYS A 61 3.30 5.56 -24.16
CA LYS A 61 4.32 5.26 -25.19
C LYS A 61 4.52 3.75 -25.33
N GLY A 62 4.71 3.05 -24.21
CA GLY A 62 4.90 1.60 -24.21
C GLY A 62 3.68 0.81 -24.71
N VAL A 63 2.47 1.24 -24.35
CA VAL A 63 1.23 0.59 -24.83
C VAL A 63 1.03 0.85 -26.32
N LEU A 64 1.30 2.06 -26.81
CA LEU A 64 1.15 2.38 -28.23
C LEU A 64 2.16 1.62 -29.10
N GLU A 65 3.42 1.55 -28.67
CA GLU A 65 4.46 0.76 -29.35
C GLU A 65 4.11 -0.74 -29.37
N GLY A 66 3.57 -1.28 -28.27
CA GLY A 66 3.16 -2.69 -28.20
C GLY A 66 1.86 -3.02 -28.96
N ALA A 67 0.92 -2.07 -29.06
CA ALA A 67 -0.37 -2.28 -29.73
C ALA A 67 -0.34 -1.93 -31.23
N GLY A 68 0.59 -1.08 -31.67
CA GLY A 68 0.76 -0.65 -33.07
C GLY A 68 -0.35 0.24 -33.65
N SER A 69 -1.48 0.37 -32.96
CA SER A 69 -2.61 1.22 -33.36
C SER A 69 -3.25 1.90 -32.16
N VAL A 70 -3.67 3.15 -32.34
CA VAL A 70 -4.32 3.97 -31.31
C VAL A 70 -5.63 3.32 -30.84
N GLY A 71 -6.41 2.74 -31.74
CA GLY A 71 -7.67 2.06 -31.38
C GLY A 71 -7.44 0.86 -30.47
N LEU A 72 -6.41 0.05 -30.75
CA LEU A 72 -6.04 -1.09 -29.89
C LEU A 72 -5.50 -0.62 -28.54
N SER A 73 -4.73 0.47 -28.50
CA SER A 73 -4.20 1.02 -27.25
C SER A 73 -5.31 1.41 -26.25
N ILE A 74 -6.42 2.01 -26.74
CA ILE A 74 -7.57 2.38 -25.90
C ILE A 74 -8.28 1.12 -25.37
N ILE A 75 -8.43 0.09 -26.20
CA ILE A 75 -9.02 -1.19 -25.77
C ILE A 75 -8.18 -1.84 -24.67
N VAL A 76 -6.85 -1.83 -24.81
CA VAL A 76 -5.93 -2.34 -23.78
C VAL A 76 -6.06 -1.55 -22.47
N TRP A 77 -6.16 -0.22 -22.55
CA TRP A 77 -6.38 0.64 -21.39
C TRP A 77 -7.68 0.31 -20.64
N VAL A 78 -8.80 0.20 -21.38
CA VAL A 78 -10.09 -0.16 -20.80
C VAL A 78 -10.07 -1.58 -20.23
N GLY A 79 -9.46 -2.53 -20.94
CA GLY A 79 -9.31 -3.91 -20.49
C GLY A 79 -8.50 -4.04 -19.20
N CYS A 80 -7.38 -3.32 -19.10
CA CYS A 80 -6.58 -3.22 -17.88
C CYS A 80 -7.38 -2.61 -16.72
N GLY A 81 -8.12 -1.53 -16.98
CA GLY A 81 -8.99 -0.90 -15.99
C GLY A 81 -10.07 -1.85 -15.45
N LEU A 82 -10.72 -2.62 -16.32
CA LEU A 82 -11.72 -3.60 -15.90
C LEU A 82 -11.09 -4.75 -15.09
N PHE A 83 -9.92 -5.23 -15.50
CA PHE A 83 -9.17 -6.25 -14.76
C PHE A 83 -8.77 -5.75 -13.36
N SER A 84 -8.28 -4.52 -13.26
CA SER A 84 -7.97 -3.88 -11.97
C SER A 84 -9.21 -3.72 -11.09
N MET A 85 -10.38 -3.41 -11.67
CA MET A 85 -11.64 -3.30 -10.92
C MET A 85 -12.05 -4.64 -10.29
N VAL A 86 -11.94 -5.74 -11.03
CA VAL A 86 -12.21 -7.10 -10.49
C VAL A 86 -11.24 -7.42 -9.36
N GLY A 87 -9.95 -7.12 -9.53
CA GLY A 87 -8.95 -7.29 -8.47
C GLY A 87 -9.28 -6.48 -7.22
N ALA A 88 -9.63 -5.20 -7.37
CA ALA A 88 -10.01 -4.34 -6.27
C ALA A 88 -11.26 -4.86 -5.52
N TYR A 89 -12.24 -5.42 -6.24
CA TYR A 89 -13.41 -6.04 -5.62
C TYR A 89 -13.03 -7.23 -4.74
N CYS A 90 -12.17 -8.13 -5.24
CA CYS A 90 -11.66 -9.27 -4.46
C CYS A 90 -10.89 -8.81 -3.20
N TYR A 91 -10.06 -7.77 -3.34
CA TYR A 91 -9.34 -7.18 -2.20
C TYR A 91 -10.27 -6.49 -1.20
N ALA A 92 -11.38 -5.90 -1.65
CA ALA A 92 -12.39 -5.31 -0.77
C ALA A 92 -13.08 -6.39 0.07
N GLU A 93 -13.51 -7.51 -0.54
CA GLU A 93 -14.07 -8.65 0.19
C GLU A 93 -13.09 -9.19 1.24
N LEU A 94 -11.81 -9.35 0.85
CA LEU A 94 -10.77 -9.84 1.77
C LEU A 94 -10.49 -8.86 2.92
N GLY A 95 -10.48 -7.55 2.63
CA GLY A 95 -10.26 -6.50 3.62
C GLY A 95 -11.42 -6.28 4.59
N THR A 96 -12.65 -6.64 4.20
CA THR A 96 -13.80 -6.65 5.12
C THR A 96 -13.85 -7.90 5.98
N SER A 97 -13.39 -9.04 5.46
CA SER A 97 -13.35 -10.32 6.19
C SER A 97 -12.23 -10.36 7.25
N ILE A 98 -11.02 -9.92 6.91
CA ILE A 98 -9.84 -9.97 7.79
C ILE A 98 -9.51 -8.56 8.29
N THR A 99 -10.05 -8.20 9.46
CA THR A 99 -9.85 -6.88 10.11
C THR A 99 -8.57 -6.79 10.94
N ARG A 100 -7.48 -7.40 10.45
CA ARG A 100 -6.15 -7.34 11.09
C ARG A 100 -5.27 -6.29 10.39
N SER A 101 -4.47 -5.58 11.18
CA SER A 101 -3.50 -4.62 10.64
C SER A 101 -2.37 -5.36 9.91
N GLY A 102 -2.03 -4.93 8.69
CA GLY A 102 -0.93 -5.52 7.90
C GLY A 102 -1.24 -5.77 6.42
N ALA A 103 -2.48 -5.49 5.96
CA ALA A 103 -2.91 -5.65 4.56
C ALA A 103 -2.49 -7.02 3.98
N ASP A 104 -1.80 -7.04 2.85
CA ASP A 104 -1.34 -8.24 2.15
C ASP A 104 -0.62 -9.26 3.06
N TYR A 105 0.22 -8.78 3.99
CA TYR A 105 0.94 -9.65 4.91
C TYR A 105 -0.02 -10.36 5.87
N ALA A 106 -1.00 -9.63 6.42
CA ALA A 106 -1.97 -10.18 7.34
C ALA A 106 -2.89 -11.21 6.66
N TYR A 107 -3.26 -10.97 5.39
CA TYR A 107 -4.08 -11.91 4.62
C TYR A 107 -3.35 -13.24 4.37
N ILE A 108 -2.07 -13.19 4.01
CA ILE A 108 -1.27 -14.39 3.75
C ILE A 108 -0.92 -15.11 5.05
N PHE A 109 -0.69 -14.37 6.14
CA PHE A 109 -0.43 -14.94 7.45
C PHE A 109 -1.61 -15.79 7.94
N GLU A 110 -2.84 -15.30 7.80
CA GLU A 110 -4.05 -16.01 8.22
C GLU A 110 -4.33 -17.24 7.34
N ALA A 111 -4.10 -17.15 6.02
CA ALA A 111 -4.41 -18.23 5.08
C ALA A 111 -3.34 -19.33 5.00
N PHE A 112 -2.05 -18.97 5.06
CA PHE A 112 -0.93 -19.87 4.74
C PHE A 112 0.10 -20.01 5.87
N GLY A 113 -0.06 -19.26 6.97
CA GLY A 113 0.83 -19.31 8.13
C GLY A 113 2.09 -18.43 8.03
N PRO A 114 2.97 -18.51 9.04
CA PRO A 114 4.04 -17.52 9.26
C PRO A 114 5.16 -17.56 8.22
N PHE A 115 5.47 -18.73 7.64
CA PHE A 115 6.58 -18.87 6.69
C PHE A 115 6.31 -18.19 5.34
N LEU A 116 5.13 -18.43 4.75
CA LEU A 116 4.74 -17.80 3.49
C LEU A 116 4.55 -16.29 3.64
N ALA A 117 4.02 -15.85 4.78
CA ALA A 117 3.89 -14.43 5.09
C ALA A 117 5.27 -13.74 5.15
N PHE A 118 6.26 -14.36 5.78
CA PHE A 118 7.63 -13.85 5.80
C PHE A 118 8.24 -13.77 4.40
N LEU A 119 8.07 -14.81 3.58
CA LEU A 119 8.61 -14.83 2.21
C LEU A 119 7.99 -13.72 1.35
N ARG A 120 6.68 -13.48 1.46
CA ARG A 120 6.00 -12.38 0.76
C ARG A 120 6.58 -11.03 1.16
N LEU A 121 6.77 -10.81 2.46
CA LEU A 121 7.35 -9.56 2.98
C LEU A 121 8.81 -9.40 2.55
N TRP A 122 9.58 -10.50 2.55
CA TRP A 122 10.96 -10.50 2.08
C TRP A 122 11.08 -10.09 0.61
N VAL A 123 10.27 -10.69 -0.27
CA VAL A 123 10.23 -10.34 -1.70
C VAL A 123 9.76 -8.91 -1.91
N GLU A 124 8.76 -8.46 -1.15
CA GLU A 124 8.29 -7.06 -1.19
C GLU A 124 9.43 -6.09 -0.89
N CYS A 125 10.13 -6.31 0.22
CA CYS A 125 11.19 -5.42 0.69
C CYS A 125 12.45 -5.47 -0.17
N MET A 126 12.87 -6.65 -0.62
CA MET A 126 14.13 -6.82 -1.37
C MET A 126 13.99 -6.59 -2.87
N ILE A 127 12.81 -6.77 -3.46
CA ILE A 127 12.64 -6.71 -4.91
C ILE A 127 11.64 -5.62 -5.28
N VAL A 128 10.39 -5.71 -4.81
CA VAL A 128 9.30 -4.85 -5.31
C VAL A 128 9.54 -3.38 -5.00
N ARG A 129 9.89 -3.07 -3.74
CA ARG A 129 10.15 -1.69 -3.29
C ARG A 129 11.34 -1.04 -4.01
N PRO A 130 12.54 -1.64 -4.06
CA PRO A 130 13.66 -1.03 -4.77
C PRO A 130 13.44 -0.95 -6.29
N CYS A 131 12.82 -1.95 -6.91
CA CYS A 131 12.49 -1.90 -8.34
C CYS A 131 11.54 -0.74 -8.67
N SER A 132 10.50 -0.53 -7.86
CA SER A 132 9.57 0.57 -8.04
C SER A 132 10.27 1.93 -7.96
N GLN A 133 11.13 2.12 -6.95
CA GLN A 133 11.90 3.36 -6.81
C GLN A 133 12.90 3.56 -7.97
N ALA A 134 13.53 2.48 -8.45
CA ALA A 134 14.44 2.54 -9.58
C ALA A 134 13.74 2.97 -10.88
N ILE A 135 12.54 2.44 -11.16
CA ILE A 135 11.75 2.82 -12.34
C ILE A 135 11.36 4.30 -12.27
N VAL A 136 10.91 4.78 -11.12
CA VAL A 136 10.54 6.19 -10.93
C VAL A 136 11.76 7.10 -11.08
N ALA A 137 12.91 6.75 -10.48
CA ALA A 137 14.15 7.53 -10.61
C ALA A 137 14.69 7.56 -12.05
N MET A 138 14.60 6.45 -12.76
CA MET A 138 14.99 6.35 -14.17
C MET A 138 14.08 7.21 -15.05
N THR A 139 12.77 7.12 -14.82
CA THR A 139 11.76 7.95 -15.50
C THR A 139 12.01 9.43 -15.28
N PHE A 140 12.23 9.84 -14.03
CA PHE A 140 12.55 11.23 -13.69
C PHE A 140 13.80 11.73 -14.42
N SER A 141 14.85 10.90 -14.45
CA SER A 141 16.09 11.24 -15.14
C SER A 141 15.90 11.41 -16.65
N TYR A 142 15.06 10.56 -17.27
CA TYR A 142 14.73 10.66 -18.69
C TYR A 142 14.01 11.98 -19.00
N TYR A 143 12.98 12.33 -18.23
CA TYR A 143 12.21 13.56 -18.46
C TYR A 143 13.01 14.85 -18.20
N ILE A 144 13.98 14.84 -17.29
CA ILE A 144 14.84 16.03 -17.02
C ILE A 144 15.85 16.26 -18.15
N ILE A 145 16.35 15.19 -18.77
CA ILE A 145 17.38 15.26 -19.81
C ILE A 145 16.77 15.56 -21.19
N GLU A 146 15.53 15.15 -21.44
CA GLU A 146 14.81 15.40 -22.70
C GLU A 146 14.83 16.87 -23.18
N PRO A 147 14.56 17.90 -22.35
CA PRO A 147 14.64 19.31 -22.78
C PRO A 147 16.07 19.83 -22.98
N LEU A 148 17.09 19.18 -22.41
CA LEU A 148 18.49 19.61 -22.53
C LEU A 148 19.13 19.15 -23.85
N PHE A 149 18.58 18.10 -24.47
CA PHE A 149 19.07 17.54 -25.73
C PHE A 149 17.92 17.32 -26.72
N PRO A 150 17.31 18.39 -27.26
CA PRO A 150 16.17 18.27 -28.17
C PRO A 150 16.53 17.67 -29.54
N ASP A 151 17.77 17.86 -30.01
CA ASP A 151 18.22 17.46 -31.37
C ASP A 151 19.27 16.32 -31.37
N CYS A 152 19.63 15.78 -30.20
CA CYS A 152 20.65 14.72 -30.07
C CYS A 152 20.08 13.47 -29.43
N GLU A 153 20.63 12.32 -29.80
CA GLU A 153 20.35 11.05 -29.13
C GLU A 153 20.79 11.16 -27.65
N GLN A 154 19.86 10.91 -26.74
CA GLN A 154 20.08 11.12 -25.31
C GLN A 154 21.18 10.17 -24.82
N PRO A 155 22.31 10.65 -24.27
CA PRO A 155 23.39 9.77 -23.87
C PRO A 155 22.92 8.89 -22.70
N ASP A 156 22.79 7.58 -22.94
CA ASP A 156 22.36 6.58 -21.96
C ASP A 156 23.15 6.65 -20.64
N ASN A 157 24.43 6.98 -20.74
CA ASN A 157 25.32 7.14 -19.60
C ASN A 157 24.87 8.27 -18.66
N ALA A 158 24.35 9.38 -19.19
CA ALA A 158 23.90 10.51 -18.40
C ALA A 158 22.58 10.19 -17.66
N ILE A 159 21.64 9.51 -18.34
CA ILE A 159 20.39 9.04 -17.72
C ILE A 159 20.70 8.06 -16.59
N ARG A 160 21.62 7.12 -16.81
CA ARG A 160 22.03 6.13 -15.80
C ARG A 160 22.77 6.75 -14.62
N LEU A 161 23.66 7.72 -14.84
CA LEU A 161 24.37 8.44 -13.77
C LEU A 161 23.41 9.28 -12.93
N LEU A 162 22.51 10.02 -13.58
CA LEU A 162 21.52 10.83 -12.87
C LEU A 162 20.55 9.95 -12.07
N ALA A 163 20.08 8.85 -12.64
CA ALA A 163 19.23 7.89 -11.94
C ALA A 163 19.96 7.27 -10.74
N ALA A 164 21.24 6.90 -10.89
CA ALA A 164 22.06 6.38 -9.79
C ALA A 164 22.27 7.41 -8.68
N ILE A 165 22.51 8.68 -9.01
CA ILE A 165 22.62 9.77 -8.04
C ILE A 165 21.28 9.96 -7.30
N CYS A 166 20.16 9.96 -8.02
CA CYS A 166 18.83 10.08 -7.42
C CYS A 166 18.56 8.93 -6.45
N ILE A 167 18.84 7.68 -6.82
CA ILE A 167 18.63 6.52 -5.94
C ILE A 167 19.57 6.56 -4.72
N CYS A 168 20.82 6.97 -4.89
CA CYS A 168 21.77 7.07 -3.77
C CYS A 168 21.48 8.25 -2.81
N LYS A 169 20.66 9.21 -3.23
CA LYS A 169 20.31 10.41 -2.45
C LYS A 169 18.90 10.36 -1.85
N LEU A 170 18.08 9.40 -2.25
CA LEU A 170 16.74 9.13 -1.70
C LEU A 170 16.82 8.24 -0.45
#